data_AF-A0A8C2BWY4-F1
#
_entry.id   AF-A0A8C2BWY4-F1
#
_cell.length_a   1.000
_cell.length_b   1.000
_cell.length_c   1.000
_cell.angle_alpha   90.00
_cell.angle_beta   90.00
_cell.angle_gamma   90.00
#
_symmetry.space_group_name_H-M   'P 1'
#
loop_
_entity.id
_entity.type
_entity.pdbx_description
1 polymer ?
#
loop_
_entity_poly.entity_id
_entity_poly.type
_entity_poly.pdbx_seq_one_letter_code
_entity_poly.pdbx_strand_id
1 'polypeptide(L)'
;MSFSVLIRCSLFIFKQLCASLGNVELSLLYKASVHGYKASAFHQRCDRQGPTLLVAYNNSDYIFGGYTSVDYAQSGREISDEEAFLFSFKSGTSSYIKINSGYNARYDDAKWPNFGQQLYFCHNNQPVVYHQGGNAFNINTSSMYGNDTQLTECEVYKVEQGNTEEKPWRNVLWTPERRAELMGLIKNHKPLMTSVSRVRILMIGPVGAGKSSFFNSINSIFTGHVTNKAMSGSAGTSLTVQFRTYPVNDGREEKPLPFVLCDTMGLEEQSGAGLDIEDLNNFRHLSDRLDDKSR
;
A
#
# COMPACT_ATOMS: atom_id res chain seq x y z
N MET A 1 9.72 -8.00 -13.46
CA MET A 1 8.60 -7.73 -12.53
C MET A 1 8.93 -6.47 -11.74
N SER A 2 8.07 -5.46 -11.81
CA SER A 2 8.42 -4.09 -11.43
C SER A 2 8.18 -3.84 -9.94
N PHE A 3 9.17 -3.23 -9.27
CA PHE A 3 9.15 -2.79 -7.86
C PHE A 3 7.91 -1.94 -7.49
N SER A 4 7.21 -1.37 -8.46
CA SER A 4 6.01 -0.54 -8.28
C SER A 4 4.73 -1.29 -7.91
N VAL A 5 4.60 -2.59 -8.20
CA VAL A 5 3.37 -3.34 -7.88
C VAL A 5 3.29 -3.66 -6.37
N LEU A 6 4.44 -3.96 -5.75
CA LEU A 6 4.52 -4.24 -4.31
C LEU A 6 4.15 -3.02 -3.45
N ILE A 7 4.59 -1.81 -3.84
CA ILE A 7 4.34 -0.58 -3.06
C ILE A 7 2.87 -0.15 -3.15
N ARG A 8 2.19 -0.41 -4.27
CA ARG A 8 0.79 -0.02 -4.50
C ARG A 8 -0.21 -0.83 -3.67
N CYS A 9 -0.09 -2.15 -3.65
CA CYS A 9 -1.07 -3.01 -2.96
C CYS A 9 -0.93 -2.89 -1.44
N SER A 10 0.29 -2.91 -0.91
CA SER A 10 0.50 -2.78 0.54
C SER A 10 -0.05 -1.47 1.09
N LEU A 11 0.05 -0.34 0.37
CA LEU A 11 -0.47 0.95 0.87
C LEU A 11 -2.00 1.07 0.85
N PHE A 12 -2.68 0.48 -0.15
CA PHE A 12 -4.14 0.47 -0.24
C PHE A 12 -4.75 -0.44 0.84
N ILE A 13 -4.20 -1.65 0.97
CA ILE A 13 -4.59 -2.61 2.02
C ILE A 13 -4.35 -2.00 3.40
N PHE A 14 -3.19 -1.39 3.61
CA PHE A 14 -2.85 -0.72 4.88
C PHE A 14 -3.88 0.36 5.22
N LYS A 15 -4.23 1.25 4.27
CA LYS A 15 -5.23 2.30 4.53
C LYS A 15 -6.61 1.76 4.88
N GLN A 16 -7.10 0.76 4.14
CA GLN A 16 -8.44 0.21 4.39
C GLN A 16 -8.50 -0.58 5.70
N LEU A 17 -7.45 -1.33 6.03
CA LEU A 17 -7.42 -2.13 7.25
C LEU A 17 -7.07 -1.33 8.50
N CYS A 18 -6.35 -0.22 8.39
CA CYS A 18 -6.18 0.71 9.51
C CYS A 18 -7.52 1.30 9.98
N ALA A 19 -8.53 1.41 9.10
CA ALA A 19 -9.86 1.84 9.50
C ALA A 19 -10.56 0.82 10.43
N SER A 20 -10.26 -0.48 10.28
CA SER A 20 -10.83 -1.56 11.09
C SER A 20 -9.97 -1.98 12.29
N LEU A 21 -8.64 -1.98 12.13
CA LEU A 21 -7.68 -2.45 13.13
C LEU A 21 -7.10 -1.30 13.98
N GLY A 22 -7.39 -0.06 13.64
CA GLY A 22 -6.81 1.13 14.28
C GLY A 22 -5.39 1.43 13.79
N ASN A 23 -4.62 2.09 14.64
CA ASN A 23 -3.22 2.42 14.35
C ASN A 23 -2.37 1.16 14.51
N VAL A 24 -2.08 0.48 13.40
CA VAL A 24 -1.30 -0.76 13.38
C VAL A 24 -0.12 -0.67 12.42
N GLU A 25 0.95 -1.36 12.76
CA GLU A 25 2.08 -1.60 11.87
C GLU A 25 1.95 -3.01 11.29
N LEU A 26 2.16 -3.14 9.97
CA LEU A 26 2.10 -4.40 9.25
C LEU A 26 3.49 -4.80 8.77
N SER A 27 3.99 -5.93 9.28
CA SER A 27 5.29 -6.49 8.89
C SER A 27 5.08 -7.79 8.10
N LEU A 28 5.58 -7.87 6.86
CA LEU A 28 5.42 -9.06 6.03
C LEU A 28 6.19 -10.26 6.62
N LEU A 29 5.48 -11.35 6.93
CA LEU A 29 6.04 -12.60 7.43
C LEU A 29 6.21 -13.63 6.31
N TYR A 30 5.18 -13.77 5.49
CA TYR A 30 5.08 -14.82 4.48
C TYR A 30 4.48 -14.26 3.18
N LYS A 31 5.04 -14.69 2.05
CA LYS A 31 4.57 -14.41 0.71
C LYS A 31 4.69 -15.71 -0.10
N ALA A 32 3.56 -16.26 -0.52
CA ALA A 32 3.50 -17.60 -1.08
C ALA A 32 4.29 -17.75 -2.38
N SER A 33 4.29 -16.73 -3.24
CA SER A 33 5.12 -16.74 -4.47
C SER A 33 6.63 -16.79 -4.21
N VAL A 34 7.09 -16.32 -3.04
CA VAL A 34 8.51 -16.28 -2.66
C VAL A 34 8.90 -17.51 -1.84
N HIS A 35 8.05 -17.90 -0.89
CA HIS A 35 8.35 -18.96 0.07
C HIS A 35 7.76 -20.33 -0.30
N GLY A 36 6.89 -20.37 -1.32
CA GLY A 36 6.16 -21.55 -1.76
C GLY A 36 4.86 -21.76 -0.98
N TYR A 37 3.87 -22.37 -1.64
CA TYR A 37 2.51 -22.59 -1.15
C TYR A 37 2.36 -23.73 -0.11
N LYS A 38 3.47 -24.31 0.37
CA LYS A 38 3.42 -25.43 1.30
C LYS A 38 3.03 -24.96 2.71
N ALA A 39 2.17 -25.72 3.39
CA ALA A 39 1.84 -25.47 4.81
C ALA A 39 3.09 -25.32 5.69
N SER A 40 4.11 -26.14 5.46
CA SER A 40 5.38 -26.06 6.19
C SER A 40 6.09 -24.71 6.04
N ALA A 41 6.00 -24.07 4.88
CA ALA A 41 6.62 -22.76 4.64
C ALA A 41 5.86 -21.62 5.32
N PHE A 42 4.52 -21.74 5.40
CA PHE A 42 3.68 -20.85 6.20
C PHE A 42 4.03 -20.97 7.69
N HIS A 43 3.97 -22.18 8.26
CA HIS A 43 4.21 -22.40 9.69
C HIS A 43 5.62 -22.02 10.14
N GLN A 44 6.64 -22.27 9.30
CA GLN A 44 8.02 -21.84 9.60
C GLN A 44 8.14 -20.33 9.86
N ARG A 45 7.23 -19.52 9.31
CA ARG A 45 7.30 -18.06 9.31
C ARG A 45 6.22 -17.39 10.15
N CYS A 46 5.03 -17.99 10.22
CA CYS A 46 3.86 -17.37 10.82
C CYS A 46 3.57 -17.87 12.23
N ASP A 47 4.13 -19.01 12.64
CA ASP A 47 3.92 -19.53 13.99
C ASP A 47 4.54 -18.61 15.05
N ARG A 48 3.80 -18.42 16.14
CA ARG A 48 4.20 -17.64 17.32
C ARG A 48 4.63 -16.20 17.00
N GLN A 49 4.02 -15.60 15.98
CA GLN A 49 4.31 -14.23 15.57
C GLN A 49 3.36 -13.19 16.18
N GLY A 50 2.37 -13.58 16.99
CA GLY A 50 1.33 -12.66 17.43
C GLY A 50 0.10 -12.66 16.50
N PRO A 51 -0.73 -11.60 16.61
CA PRO A 51 -1.80 -11.30 15.68
C PRO A 51 -1.32 -11.27 14.23
N THR A 52 -2.10 -11.86 13.33
CA THR A 52 -1.74 -11.93 11.91
C THR A 52 -2.91 -11.58 11.01
N LEU A 53 -2.56 -10.97 9.89
CA LEU A 53 -3.45 -10.63 8.80
C LEU A 53 -3.02 -11.42 7.56
N LEU A 54 -3.87 -12.33 7.11
CA LEU A 54 -3.70 -13.03 5.84
C LEU A 54 -4.42 -12.25 4.74
N VAL A 55 -3.73 -12.00 3.63
CA VAL A 55 -4.25 -11.32 2.44
C VAL A 55 -4.03 -12.18 1.22
N ALA A 56 -5.08 -12.47 0.48
CA ALA A 56 -5.08 -13.23 -0.75
C ALA A 56 -5.61 -12.40 -1.92
N TYR A 57 -5.10 -12.71 -3.10
CA TYR A 57 -5.41 -12.03 -4.35
C TYR A 57 -5.80 -13.07 -5.39
N ASN A 58 -6.73 -12.75 -6.29
CA ASN A 58 -7.09 -13.63 -7.41
C ASN A 58 -7.07 -12.89 -8.76
N ASN A 59 -7.43 -13.59 -9.84
CA ASN A 59 -7.44 -13.03 -11.19
C ASN A 59 -8.67 -12.15 -11.48
N SER A 60 -9.63 -12.14 -10.56
CA SER A 60 -10.89 -11.40 -10.66
C SER A 60 -10.86 -10.08 -9.87
N ASP A 61 -9.65 -9.59 -9.59
CA ASP A 61 -9.34 -8.36 -8.85
C ASP A 61 -9.90 -8.29 -7.43
N TYR A 62 -10.17 -9.44 -6.80
CA TYR A 62 -10.51 -9.47 -5.38
C TYR A 62 -9.24 -9.46 -4.53
N ILE A 63 -9.28 -8.64 -3.47
CA ILE A 63 -8.33 -8.68 -2.36
C ILE A 63 -9.13 -9.10 -1.13
N PHE A 64 -8.84 -10.27 -0.57
CA PHE A 64 -9.66 -10.85 0.49
C PHE A 64 -8.82 -11.66 1.45
N GLY A 65 -9.34 -11.93 2.64
CA GLY A 65 -8.54 -12.61 3.65
C GLY A 65 -9.19 -12.59 5.01
N GLY A 66 -8.36 -12.74 6.02
CA GLY A 66 -8.81 -12.77 7.41
C GLY A 66 -7.75 -12.32 8.38
N TYR A 67 -8.22 -11.84 9.52
CA TYR A 67 -7.43 -11.45 10.68
C TYR A 67 -7.71 -12.41 11.83
N THR A 68 -6.67 -12.70 12.61
CA THR A 68 -6.77 -13.38 13.90
C THR A 68 -5.86 -12.68 14.91
N SER A 69 -6.34 -12.48 16.14
CA SER A 69 -5.53 -11.95 17.24
C SER A 69 -4.76 -13.03 17.98
N VAL A 70 -4.97 -14.31 17.62
CA VAL A 70 -4.38 -15.47 18.31
C VAL A 70 -3.32 -16.16 17.45
N ASP A 71 -2.13 -16.35 18.04
CA ASP A 71 -0.96 -17.01 17.44
C ASP A 71 -1.24 -18.38 16.82
N TYR A 72 -0.68 -18.62 15.65
CA TYR A 72 -0.51 -19.98 15.14
C TYR A 72 0.51 -20.75 16.00
N ALA A 73 0.13 -21.94 16.45
CA ALA A 73 0.96 -22.74 17.36
C ALA A 73 0.99 -24.24 17.01
N GLN A 74 0.25 -24.68 15.99
CA GLN A 74 0.09 -26.08 15.60
C GLN A 74 -0.38 -26.95 16.80
N SER A 75 -1.27 -26.42 17.63
CA SER A 75 -1.69 -27.03 18.90
C SER A 75 -2.63 -28.24 18.77
N GLY A 76 -3.19 -28.48 17.58
CA GLY A 76 -4.21 -29.49 17.31
C GLY A 76 -5.58 -29.18 17.92
N ARG A 77 -5.87 -27.90 18.24
CA ARG A 77 -7.07 -27.47 18.97
C ARG A 77 -7.91 -26.50 18.14
N GLU A 78 -9.18 -26.44 18.50
CA GLU A 78 -10.06 -25.35 18.05
C GLU A 78 -9.74 -24.08 18.84
N ILE A 79 -9.59 -22.96 18.12
CA ILE A 79 -9.21 -21.67 18.68
C ILE A 79 -10.43 -20.75 18.69
N SER A 80 -10.78 -20.26 19.88
CA SER A 80 -11.71 -19.15 20.03
C SER A 80 -10.96 -17.84 19.85
N ASP A 81 -11.50 -16.96 19.02
CA ASP A 81 -10.97 -15.62 18.78
C ASP A 81 -12.16 -14.72 18.38
N GLU A 82 -12.64 -13.93 19.34
CA GLU A 82 -13.79 -13.03 19.16
C GLU A 82 -13.44 -11.80 18.29
N GLU A 83 -12.14 -11.52 18.12
CA GLU A 83 -11.64 -10.45 17.27
C GLU A 83 -11.41 -10.92 15.84
N ALA A 84 -11.52 -12.22 15.57
CA ALA A 84 -11.37 -12.77 14.23
C ALA A 84 -12.43 -12.22 13.27
N PHE A 85 -11.98 -11.79 12.10
CA PHE A 85 -12.85 -11.36 11.03
C PHE A 85 -12.29 -11.72 9.66
N LEU A 86 -13.18 -11.84 8.69
CA LEU A 86 -12.84 -11.92 7.28
C LEU A 86 -13.10 -10.58 6.61
N PHE A 87 -12.36 -10.30 5.54
CA PHE A 87 -12.57 -9.10 4.73
C PHE A 87 -12.50 -9.42 3.23
N SER A 88 -13.15 -8.58 2.43
CA SER A 88 -13.01 -8.60 0.98
C SER A 88 -13.16 -7.20 0.39
N PHE A 89 -12.33 -6.88 -0.59
CA PHE A 89 -12.28 -5.64 -1.33
C PHE A 89 -12.35 -5.91 -2.83
N LYS A 90 -13.18 -5.14 -3.53
CA LYS A 90 -13.26 -5.10 -4.99
C LYS A 90 -13.77 -3.76 -5.47
N SER A 91 -13.04 -3.11 -6.38
CA SER A 91 -13.49 -1.92 -7.14
C SER A 91 -14.31 -0.91 -6.30
N GLY A 92 -13.77 -0.48 -5.15
CA GLY A 92 -14.41 0.50 -4.25
C GLY A 92 -15.42 -0.07 -3.23
N THR A 93 -15.76 -1.36 -3.31
CA THR A 93 -16.59 -2.04 -2.31
C THR A 93 -15.72 -2.74 -1.29
N SER A 94 -16.02 -2.54 0.00
CA SER A 94 -15.42 -3.25 1.12
C SER A 94 -16.46 -4.01 1.92
N SER A 95 -16.10 -5.21 2.37
CA SER A 95 -16.94 -6.02 3.25
C SER A 95 -16.11 -6.62 4.37
N TYR A 96 -16.70 -6.65 5.56
CA TYR A 96 -16.12 -7.22 6.76
C TYR A 96 -17.12 -8.19 7.37
N ILE A 97 -16.68 -9.41 7.68
CA ILE A 97 -17.52 -10.47 8.21
C ILE A 97 -16.91 -10.89 9.55
N LYS A 98 -17.61 -10.55 10.64
CA LYS A 98 -17.24 -11.00 11.98
C LYS A 98 -17.57 -12.48 12.17
N ILE A 99 -16.86 -13.11 13.09
CA ILE A 99 -17.19 -14.45 13.57
C ILE A 99 -18.58 -14.46 14.24
N ASN A 100 -19.34 -15.52 14.01
CA ASN A 100 -20.62 -15.78 14.66
C ASN A 100 -20.39 -16.28 16.09
N SER A 101 -21.22 -15.84 17.03
CA SER A 101 -21.14 -16.25 18.43
C SER A 101 -21.27 -17.77 18.60
N GLY A 102 -20.46 -18.35 19.48
CA GLY A 102 -20.45 -19.79 19.77
C GLY A 102 -19.66 -20.65 18.80
N TYR A 103 -18.95 -20.06 17.84
CA TYR A 103 -18.08 -20.76 16.90
C TYR A 103 -16.60 -20.49 17.17
N ASN A 104 -15.75 -21.45 16.77
CA ASN A 104 -14.30 -21.29 16.82
C ASN A 104 -13.79 -20.61 15.54
N ALA A 105 -12.80 -19.73 15.69
CA ALA A 105 -12.24 -18.93 14.62
C ALA A 105 -11.35 -19.73 13.67
N ARG A 106 -10.75 -20.84 14.14
CA ARG A 106 -9.97 -21.77 13.31
C ARG A 106 -9.67 -23.07 14.06
N TYR A 107 -9.26 -24.09 13.31
CA TYR A 107 -8.56 -25.24 13.86
C TYR A 107 -7.05 -25.05 13.67
N ASP A 108 -6.29 -25.07 14.75
CA ASP A 108 -4.84 -24.80 14.76
C ASP A 108 -4.06 -26.11 14.60
N ASP A 109 -3.85 -26.55 13.37
CA ASP A 109 -3.02 -27.72 13.05
C ASP A 109 -1.81 -27.34 12.19
N ALA A 110 -1.08 -28.35 11.71
CA ALA A 110 0.08 -28.19 10.84
C ALA A 110 -0.27 -28.04 9.35
N LYS A 111 -1.55 -27.79 9.02
CA LYS A 111 -2.03 -27.67 7.63
C LYS A 111 -2.07 -26.21 7.19
N TRP A 112 -2.89 -25.90 6.19
CA TRP A 112 -2.92 -24.57 5.61
C TRP A 112 -3.70 -23.60 6.49
N PRO A 113 -3.39 -22.30 6.43
CA PRO A 113 -4.14 -21.29 7.17
C PRO A 113 -5.64 -21.37 6.85
N ASN A 114 -6.45 -21.33 7.89
CA ASN A 114 -7.90 -21.46 7.81
C ASN A 114 -8.62 -20.49 8.74
N PHE A 115 -9.85 -20.16 8.36
CA PHE A 115 -10.79 -19.41 9.17
C PHE A 115 -12.12 -20.16 9.25
N GLY A 116 -12.59 -20.37 10.47
CA GLY A 116 -13.86 -20.98 10.82
C GLY A 116 -13.97 -22.46 10.50
N GLN A 117 -12.84 -23.13 10.21
CA GLN A 117 -12.83 -24.41 9.50
C GLN A 117 -13.74 -24.35 8.25
N GLN A 118 -13.80 -23.19 7.59
CA GLN A 118 -14.67 -22.93 6.45
C GLN A 118 -13.83 -22.53 5.25
N LEU A 119 -12.96 -21.56 5.43
CA LEU A 119 -12.17 -20.93 4.37
C LEU A 119 -10.69 -21.29 4.57
N TYR A 120 -10.12 -21.99 3.60
CA TYR A 120 -8.73 -22.46 3.62
C TYR A 120 -7.95 -21.78 2.50
N PHE A 121 -6.79 -21.23 2.82
CA PHE A 121 -5.89 -20.59 1.86
C PHE A 121 -4.72 -21.48 1.55
N CYS A 122 -4.17 -21.40 0.33
CA CYS A 122 -3.09 -22.28 -0.13
C CYS A 122 -3.43 -23.79 -0.03
N HIS A 123 -4.70 -24.14 -0.23
CA HIS A 123 -5.22 -25.49 0.04
C HIS A 123 -4.52 -26.56 -0.81
N ASN A 124 -4.28 -27.74 -0.24
CA ASN A 124 -3.48 -28.81 -0.87
C ASN A 124 -2.08 -28.38 -1.34
N ASN A 125 -1.48 -27.39 -0.68
CA ASN A 125 -0.21 -26.77 -1.06
C ASN A 125 -0.23 -26.17 -2.48
N GLN A 126 -1.40 -25.74 -2.94
CA GLN A 126 -1.63 -25.11 -4.23
C GLN A 126 -2.07 -23.66 -4.05
N PRO A 127 -1.90 -22.79 -5.07
CA PRO A 127 -2.39 -21.41 -5.05
C PRO A 127 -3.92 -21.34 -5.17
N VAL A 128 -4.67 -21.99 -4.28
CA VAL A 128 -6.12 -22.02 -4.33
C VAL A 128 -6.74 -21.72 -2.97
N VAL A 129 -7.86 -21.03 -2.98
CA VAL A 129 -8.75 -20.90 -1.82
C VAL A 129 -9.83 -21.98 -1.91
N TYR A 130 -10.10 -22.64 -0.80
CA TYR A 130 -11.13 -23.67 -0.69
C TYR A 130 -12.14 -23.29 0.39
N HIS A 131 -13.43 -23.40 0.06
CA HIS A 131 -14.53 -23.18 0.98
C HIS A 131 -15.33 -24.48 1.17
N GLN A 132 -15.36 -25.02 2.38
CA GLN A 132 -16.04 -26.29 2.68
C GLN A 132 -17.45 -26.15 3.27
N GLY A 133 -17.95 -24.91 3.39
CA GLY A 133 -19.19 -24.62 4.11
C GLY A 133 -19.01 -24.69 5.63
N GLY A 134 -20.01 -24.20 6.36
CA GLY A 134 -20.01 -24.08 7.82
C GLY A 134 -20.75 -22.80 8.24
N ASN A 135 -20.69 -22.48 9.53
CA ASN A 135 -21.45 -21.37 10.11
C ASN A 135 -20.61 -20.43 10.99
N ALA A 136 -19.29 -20.56 11.04
CA ALA A 136 -18.46 -19.67 11.86
C ALA A 136 -18.41 -18.24 11.29
N PHE A 137 -18.43 -18.10 9.97
CA PHE A 137 -18.54 -16.84 9.23
C PHE A 137 -19.65 -16.95 8.20
N ASN A 138 -20.41 -15.86 8.01
CA ASN A 138 -21.47 -15.77 7.00
C ASN A 138 -20.89 -15.48 5.61
N ILE A 139 -20.21 -16.46 5.01
CA ILE A 139 -19.48 -16.29 3.74
C ILE A 139 -20.42 -16.48 2.54
N ASN A 140 -20.45 -15.49 1.66
CA ASN A 140 -20.93 -15.65 0.28
C ASN A 140 -19.71 -15.62 -0.66
N THR A 141 -19.43 -16.73 -1.33
CA THR A 141 -18.22 -16.91 -2.15
C THR A 141 -18.17 -15.98 -3.37
N SER A 142 -19.34 -15.61 -3.91
CA SER A 142 -19.43 -14.67 -5.04
C SER A 142 -19.05 -13.25 -4.64
N SER A 143 -19.42 -12.81 -3.44
CA SER A 143 -19.05 -11.48 -2.94
C SER A 143 -17.66 -11.48 -2.30
N MET A 144 -17.23 -12.60 -1.70
CA MET A 144 -15.95 -12.70 -0.99
C MET A 144 -14.76 -12.77 -1.96
N TYR A 145 -14.85 -13.60 -3.00
CA TYR A 145 -13.74 -13.79 -3.95
C TYR A 145 -14.23 -14.06 -5.38
N GLY A 146 -15.47 -13.68 -5.73
CA GLY A 146 -15.98 -13.79 -7.10
C GLY A 146 -16.20 -15.21 -7.60
N ASN A 147 -16.24 -16.20 -6.70
CA ASN A 147 -16.13 -17.62 -7.04
C ASN A 147 -14.83 -18.00 -7.79
N ASP A 148 -13.87 -17.08 -7.92
CA ASP A 148 -12.56 -17.35 -8.50
C ASP A 148 -11.63 -17.87 -7.40
N THR A 149 -11.45 -19.18 -7.42
CA THR A 149 -10.66 -19.91 -6.41
C THR A 149 -9.15 -19.81 -6.66
N GLN A 150 -8.73 -19.36 -7.84
CA GLN A 150 -7.33 -19.35 -8.23
C GLN A 150 -6.64 -18.12 -7.65
N LEU A 151 -5.76 -18.34 -6.68
CA LEU A 151 -4.97 -17.27 -6.09
C LEU A 151 -3.84 -16.87 -7.04
N THR A 152 -3.63 -15.57 -7.18
CA THR A 152 -2.44 -14.98 -7.80
C THR A 152 -1.36 -14.75 -6.76
N GLU A 153 -1.74 -14.51 -5.50
CA GLU A 153 -0.82 -14.31 -4.39
C GLU A 153 -1.51 -14.60 -3.03
N CYS A 154 -0.71 -14.98 -2.04
CA CYS A 154 -1.11 -15.06 -0.63
C CYS A 154 0.01 -14.52 0.26
N GLU A 155 -0.28 -13.45 0.99
CA GLU A 155 0.62 -12.76 1.91
C GLU A 155 0.10 -12.85 3.34
N VAL A 156 1.01 -12.87 4.31
CA VAL A 156 0.66 -12.85 5.73
C VAL A 156 1.53 -11.81 6.40
N TYR A 157 0.87 -10.91 7.13
CA TYR A 157 1.49 -9.82 7.85
C TYR A 157 1.31 -10.04 9.34
N LYS A 158 2.38 -9.79 10.10
CA LYS A 158 2.29 -9.55 11.55
C LYS A 158 1.58 -8.23 11.76
N VAL A 159 0.64 -8.20 12.70
CA VAL A 159 -0.05 -6.99 13.12
C VAL A 159 0.45 -6.58 14.49
N GLU A 160 1.07 -5.41 14.56
CA GLU A 160 1.52 -4.82 15.82
C GLU A 160 0.72 -3.54 16.08
N GLN A 161 0.30 -3.30 17.32
CA GLN A 161 -0.27 -2.00 17.65
C GLN A 161 0.81 -0.94 17.48
N GLY A 162 0.51 0.07 16.68
CA GLY A 162 1.38 1.21 16.48
C GLY A 162 1.46 1.98 17.79
N ASN A 163 2.57 1.87 18.50
CA ASN A 163 2.92 2.88 19.49
C ASN A 163 3.14 4.18 18.73
N THR A 164 2.31 5.18 19.00
CA THR A 164 2.41 6.55 18.47
C THR A 164 3.63 7.29 19.01
N GLU A 165 4.79 6.63 19.11
CA GLU A 165 6.05 7.34 19.05
C GLU A 165 6.34 7.53 17.57
N GLU A 166 5.94 8.67 17.00
CA GLU A 166 6.42 9.14 15.70
C GLU A 166 7.95 9.31 15.79
N LYS A 167 8.68 8.20 15.75
CA LYS A 167 10.12 8.22 15.62
C LYS A 167 10.40 8.76 14.24
N PRO A 168 11.15 9.85 14.12
CA PRO A 168 11.41 10.43 12.83
C PRO A 168 12.09 9.36 11.97
N TRP A 169 11.60 9.18 10.75
CA TRP A 169 12.12 8.21 9.77
C TRP A 169 13.64 8.36 9.51
N ARG A 170 14.23 9.48 9.92
CA ARG A 170 15.66 9.64 10.20
C ARG A 170 15.86 10.47 11.47
N ASN A 171 16.74 10.00 12.35
CA ASN A 171 17.30 10.82 13.44
C ASN A 171 18.32 11.81 12.86
N VAL A 172 17.86 12.98 12.43
CA VAL A 172 18.72 14.05 11.90
C VAL A 172 18.78 15.19 12.89
N LEU A 173 19.99 15.56 13.30
CA LEU A 173 20.23 16.83 13.98
C LEU A 173 20.26 17.96 12.95
N TRP A 174 19.23 18.81 12.95
CA TRP A 174 19.08 19.91 11.99
C TRP A 174 19.91 21.15 12.37
N THR A 175 21.22 21.07 12.22
CA THR A 175 22.09 22.25 12.38
C THR A 175 22.22 23.05 11.07
N PRO A 176 22.57 24.35 11.13
CA PRO A 176 22.85 25.13 9.92
C PRO A 176 23.91 24.50 9.01
N GLU A 177 24.95 23.92 9.61
CA GLU A 177 26.06 23.25 8.89
C GLU A 177 25.56 21.98 8.20
N ARG A 178 24.80 21.14 8.90
CA ARG A 178 24.22 19.91 8.33
C ARG A 178 23.23 20.21 7.22
N ARG A 179 22.43 21.28 7.38
CA ARG A 179 21.53 21.76 6.33
C ARG A 179 22.32 22.21 5.11
N ALA A 180 23.39 22.99 5.28
CA ALA A 180 24.24 23.44 4.17
C ALA A 180 24.90 22.27 3.44
N GLU A 181 25.37 21.26 4.19
CA GLU A 181 25.95 20.03 3.65
C GLU A 181 24.93 19.26 2.79
N LEU A 182 23.73 18.98 3.31
CA LEU A 182 22.67 18.28 2.58
C LEU A 182 22.24 19.04 1.31
N MET A 183 22.13 20.37 1.41
CA MET A 183 21.86 21.22 0.24
C MET A 183 22.98 21.10 -0.80
N GLY A 184 24.24 21.08 -0.36
CA GLY A 184 25.40 20.86 -1.24
C GLY A 184 25.37 19.49 -1.92
N LEU A 185 25.01 18.42 -1.19
CA LEU A 185 24.87 17.08 -1.76
C LEU A 185 23.79 17.01 -2.85
N ILE A 186 22.64 17.66 -2.62
CA ILE A 186 21.54 17.70 -3.60
C ILE A 186 21.96 18.50 -4.85
N LYS A 187 22.60 19.66 -4.67
CA LYS A 187 23.08 20.51 -5.77
C LYS A 187 24.11 19.80 -6.66
N ASN A 188 25.01 19.04 -6.04
CA ASN A 188 26.12 18.39 -6.73
C ASN A 188 25.84 16.93 -7.12
N HIS A 189 24.63 16.42 -6.86
CA HIS A 189 24.26 15.06 -7.20
C HIS A 189 24.36 14.83 -8.71
N LYS A 190 25.05 13.76 -9.10
CA LYS A 190 25.14 13.30 -10.49
C LYS A 190 24.48 11.93 -10.61
N PRO A 191 23.56 11.73 -11.57
CA PRO A 191 22.99 10.41 -11.83
C PRO A 191 24.10 9.41 -12.19
N LEU A 192 23.89 8.14 -11.79
CA LEU A 192 24.82 7.03 -12.09
C LEU A 192 25.05 6.83 -13.60
N MET A 193 24.07 7.19 -14.42
CA MET A 193 24.14 7.12 -15.88
C MET A 193 24.48 8.50 -16.44
N THR A 194 25.64 8.64 -17.06
CA THR A 194 26.14 9.92 -17.61
C THR A 194 25.30 10.48 -18.75
N SER A 195 24.46 9.66 -19.39
CA SER A 195 23.48 10.07 -20.41
C SER A 195 22.23 10.75 -19.83
N VAL A 196 22.00 10.64 -18.52
CA VAL A 196 20.84 11.26 -17.85
C VAL A 196 21.29 12.56 -17.19
N SER A 197 20.81 13.69 -17.72
CA SER A 197 21.15 15.01 -17.19
C SER A 197 20.36 15.39 -15.94
N ARG A 198 19.14 14.83 -15.75
CA ARG A 198 18.24 15.17 -14.64
C ARG A 198 17.36 14.00 -14.23
N VAL A 199 17.09 13.89 -12.93
CA VAL A 199 16.13 12.94 -12.34
C VAL A 199 14.73 13.57 -12.29
N ARG A 200 13.70 12.90 -12.81
CA ARG A 200 12.31 13.33 -12.65
C ARG A 200 11.68 12.63 -11.45
N ILE A 201 11.19 13.41 -10.50
CA ILE A 201 10.54 12.93 -9.29
C ILE A 201 9.05 13.19 -9.43
N LEU A 202 8.28 12.13 -9.65
CA LEU A 202 6.83 12.20 -9.81
C LEU A 202 6.13 12.12 -8.45
N MET A 203 5.27 13.10 -8.17
CA MET A 203 4.49 13.16 -6.94
C MET A 203 3.07 12.66 -7.22
N ILE A 204 2.63 11.62 -6.51
CA ILE A 204 1.29 11.03 -6.67
C ILE A 204 0.64 10.94 -5.30
N GLY A 205 -0.67 11.15 -5.25
CA GLY A 205 -1.44 11.12 -4.02
C GLY A 205 -2.85 11.68 -4.21
N PRO A 206 -3.76 11.48 -3.25
CA PRO A 206 -5.12 11.96 -3.34
C PRO A 206 -5.21 13.49 -3.41
N VAL A 207 -6.38 14.00 -3.74
CA VAL A 207 -6.71 15.42 -3.57
C VAL A 207 -6.45 15.85 -2.13
N GLY A 208 -5.90 17.04 -1.92
CA GLY A 208 -5.57 17.55 -0.59
C GLY A 208 -4.30 16.99 0.06
N ALA A 209 -3.61 16.01 -0.55
CA ALA A 209 -2.37 15.44 0.00
C ALA A 209 -1.16 16.42 0.04
N GLY A 210 -1.32 17.64 -0.47
CA GLY A 210 -0.27 18.67 -0.42
C GLY A 210 0.86 18.52 -1.45
N LYS A 211 0.66 17.79 -2.55
CA LYS A 211 1.67 17.60 -3.62
C LYS A 211 2.24 18.92 -4.16
N SER A 212 1.34 19.82 -4.58
CA SER A 212 1.70 21.15 -5.09
C SER A 212 2.34 22.03 -4.01
N SER A 213 1.85 21.94 -2.76
CA SER A 213 2.43 22.64 -1.61
C SER A 213 3.85 22.16 -1.32
N PHE A 214 4.09 20.85 -1.41
CA PHE A 214 5.41 20.25 -1.21
C PHE A 214 6.42 20.74 -2.25
N PHE A 215 6.02 20.84 -3.52
CA PHE A 215 6.85 21.49 -4.53
C PHE A 215 7.15 22.95 -4.17
N ASN A 216 6.14 23.74 -3.79
CA ASN A 216 6.35 25.14 -3.39
C ASN A 216 7.34 25.24 -2.22
N SER A 217 7.27 24.33 -1.23
CA SER A 217 8.22 24.25 -0.13
C SER A 217 9.65 23.97 -0.61
N ILE A 218 9.85 22.94 -1.45
CA ILE A 218 11.17 22.62 -2.00
C ILE A 218 11.70 23.80 -2.81
N ASN A 219 10.89 24.34 -3.72
CA ASN A 219 11.32 25.44 -4.56
C ASN A 219 11.72 26.65 -3.72
N SER A 220 10.95 26.98 -2.67
CA SER A 220 11.27 28.07 -1.76
C SER A 220 12.59 27.88 -1.00
N ILE A 221 12.92 26.64 -0.63
CA ILE A 221 14.19 26.31 0.05
C ILE A 221 15.39 26.59 -0.87
N PHE A 222 15.30 26.24 -2.16
CA PHE A 222 16.40 26.43 -3.11
C PHE A 222 16.45 27.84 -3.72
N THR A 223 15.32 28.54 -3.82
CA THR A 223 15.30 29.95 -4.24
C THR A 223 15.61 30.93 -3.10
N GLY A 224 15.51 30.49 -1.84
CA GLY A 224 15.78 31.31 -0.66
C GLY A 224 14.65 32.24 -0.22
N HIS A 225 13.49 32.19 -0.90
CA HIS A 225 12.31 33.00 -0.60
C HIS A 225 11.04 32.20 -0.88
N VAL A 226 9.93 32.57 -0.26
CA VAL A 226 8.63 31.89 -0.47
C VAL A 226 8.20 32.02 -1.93
N THR A 227 7.76 30.91 -2.52
CA THR A 227 7.29 30.83 -3.90
C THR A 227 5.93 30.13 -3.98
N ASN A 228 5.10 30.57 -4.93
CA ASN A 228 3.79 29.98 -5.21
C ASN A 228 3.66 29.68 -6.71
N LYS A 229 4.51 28.76 -7.20
CA LYS A 229 4.57 28.40 -8.63
C LYS A 229 3.58 27.29 -8.99
N ALA A 230 3.23 26.42 -8.04
CA ALA A 230 2.14 25.47 -8.19
C ALA A 230 0.90 25.97 -7.45
N MET A 231 -0.27 25.79 -8.05
CA MET A 231 -1.53 26.20 -7.43
C MET A 231 -1.81 25.27 -6.25
N SER A 232 -1.62 25.78 -5.03
CA SER A 232 -1.89 25.08 -3.78
C SER A 232 -3.04 25.75 -3.03
N GLY A 233 -3.98 24.95 -2.53
CA GLY A 233 -5.15 25.42 -1.77
C GLY A 233 -6.01 24.26 -1.30
N SER A 234 -7.08 24.56 -0.56
CA SER A 234 -8.07 23.58 -0.11
C SER A 234 -9.34 23.73 -0.94
N ALA A 235 -9.69 22.70 -1.70
CA ALA A 235 -10.93 22.64 -2.49
C ALA A 235 -11.50 21.22 -2.44
N GLY A 236 -12.79 21.08 -2.75
CA GLY A 236 -13.46 19.78 -2.81
C GLY A 236 -13.02 18.89 -3.98
N THR A 237 -12.36 19.47 -5.00
CA THR A 237 -11.81 18.79 -6.18
C THR A 237 -10.34 19.15 -6.36
N SER A 238 -9.61 18.41 -7.21
CA SER A 238 -8.21 18.71 -7.49
C SER A 238 -8.01 20.11 -8.10
N LEU A 239 -7.17 20.93 -7.46
CA LEU A 239 -6.76 22.24 -7.99
C LEU A 239 -5.76 22.13 -9.14
N THR A 240 -4.91 21.11 -9.09
CA THR A 240 -4.02 20.77 -10.19
C THR A 240 -4.78 19.86 -11.13
N VAL A 241 -5.21 20.39 -12.27
CA VAL A 241 -6.00 19.66 -13.29
C VAL A 241 -5.14 19.01 -14.38
N GLN A 242 -3.82 19.26 -14.37
CA GLN A 242 -2.88 18.86 -15.41
C GLN A 242 -1.57 18.34 -14.84
N PHE A 243 -0.91 17.47 -15.58
CA PHE A 243 0.49 17.12 -15.33
C PHE A 243 1.36 18.37 -15.47
N ARG A 244 2.16 18.68 -14.45
CA ARG A 244 3.05 19.85 -14.48
C ARG A 244 4.46 19.47 -14.07
N THR A 245 5.40 19.86 -14.91
CA THR A 245 6.82 19.63 -14.67
C THR A 245 7.47 20.93 -14.19
N TYR A 246 7.96 20.91 -12.96
CA TYR A 246 8.55 22.06 -12.30
C TYR A 246 10.07 21.89 -12.13
N PRO A 247 10.88 22.55 -12.97
CA PRO A 247 12.31 22.64 -12.72
C PRO A 247 12.56 23.49 -11.47
N VAL A 248 13.43 22.99 -10.59
CA VAL A 248 13.91 23.73 -9.42
C VAL A 248 15.28 24.31 -9.77
N ASN A 249 15.45 25.60 -9.49
CA ASN A 249 16.70 26.32 -9.76
C ASN A 249 17.36 26.73 -8.44
N ASP A 250 18.68 26.80 -8.43
CA ASP A 250 19.42 27.39 -7.33
C ASP A 250 19.33 28.92 -7.41
N GLY A 251 18.71 29.55 -6.41
CA GLY A 251 18.38 30.98 -6.44
C GLY A 251 19.57 31.94 -6.54
N ARG A 252 20.80 31.47 -6.29
CA ARG A 252 22.02 32.30 -6.39
C ARG A 252 22.66 32.29 -7.77
N GLU A 253 22.45 31.25 -8.56
CA GLU A 253 23.16 31.03 -9.84
C GLU A 253 22.19 30.87 -11.03
N GLU A 254 20.87 30.91 -10.78
CA GLU A 254 19.79 30.52 -11.73
C GLU A 254 19.99 29.15 -12.38
N LYS A 255 20.93 28.35 -11.86
CA LYS A 255 21.33 27.08 -12.43
C LYS A 255 20.28 26.01 -12.11
N PRO A 256 19.83 25.24 -13.11
CA PRO A 256 18.91 24.13 -12.90
C PRO A 256 19.53 23.05 -12.00
N LEU A 257 18.79 22.61 -10.98
CA LEU A 257 19.19 21.45 -10.17
C LEU A 257 19.12 20.15 -10.97
N PRO A 258 19.87 19.10 -10.55
CA PRO A 258 19.91 17.81 -11.23
C PRO A 258 18.63 16.98 -11.09
N PHE A 259 17.54 17.59 -10.59
CA PHE A 259 16.22 16.97 -10.54
C PHE A 259 15.12 17.95 -10.97
N VAL A 260 13.97 17.37 -11.27
CA VAL A 260 12.76 18.07 -11.67
C VAL A 260 11.59 17.42 -10.92
N LEU A 261 10.70 18.23 -10.35
CA LEU A 261 9.52 17.75 -9.66
C LEU A 261 8.34 17.72 -10.65
N CYS A 262 7.67 16.60 -10.75
CA CYS A 262 6.49 16.42 -11.59
C CYS A 262 5.28 16.33 -10.67
N ASP A 263 4.41 17.33 -10.71
CA ASP A 263 3.17 17.39 -9.97
C ASP A 263 2.03 16.84 -10.83
N THR A 264 1.07 16.19 -10.17
CA THR A 264 -0.06 15.56 -10.84
C THR A 264 -1.37 15.96 -10.20
N MET A 265 -2.45 15.75 -10.94
CA MET A 265 -3.80 15.79 -10.40
C MET A 265 -3.94 14.81 -9.21
N GLY A 266 -4.85 15.13 -8.29
CA GLY A 266 -5.25 14.20 -7.24
C GLY A 266 -5.79 12.90 -7.82
N LEU A 267 -5.51 11.81 -7.11
CA LEU A 267 -6.27 10.58 -7.31
C LEU A 267 -7.68 10.81 -6.76
N GLU A 268 -8.70 10.62 -7.60
CA GLU A 268 -10.12 10.74 -7.25
C GLU A 268 -10.83 9.43 -7.60
N GLU A 269 -11.82 9.03 -6.79
CA GLU A 269 -12.60 7.79 -7.00
C GLU A 269 -13.65 7.92 -8.11
N GLN A 270 -14.00 9.14 -8.52
CA GLN A 270 -15.00 9.39 -9.55
C GLN A 270 -14.38 9.34 -10.96
N SER A 271 -14.94 8.47 -11.81
CA SER A 271 -14.53 8.33 -13.21
C SER A 271 -14.65 9.67 -13.95
N GLY A 272 -13.53 10.19 -14.47
CA GLY A 272 -13.47 11.42 -15.27
C GLY A 272 -13.09 12.71 -14.53
N ALA A 273 -12.90 12.70 -13.20
CA ALA A 273 -12.59 13.91 -12.43
C ALA A 273 -11.12 14.00 -11.95
N GLY A 274 -10.37 12.89 -12.02
CA GLY A 274 -9.01 12.78 -11.48
C GLY A 274 -8.09 11.86 -12.28
N LEU A 275 -6.89 11.65 -11.74
CA LEU A 275 -5.97 10.62 -12.24
C LEU A 275 -6.52 9.23 -11.86
N ASP A 276 -6.80 8.40 -12.87
CA ASP A 276 -7.22 7.02 -12.63
C ASP A 276 -6.00 6.18 -12.22
N ILE A 277 -6.23 5.22 -11.32
CA ILE A 277 -5.23 4.23 -10.90
C ILE A 277 -4.72 3.43 -12.10
N GLU A 278 -5.56 3.24 -13.13
CA GLU A 278 -5.24 2.55 -14.39
C GLU A 278 -4.24 3.33 -15.28
N ASP A 279 -4.28 4.67 -15.27
CA ASP A 279 -3.38 5.51 -16.09
C ASP A 279 -1.91 5.33 -15.68
N LEU A 280 -1.69 5.08 -14.39
CA LEU A 280 -0.38 4.86 -13.80
C LEU A 280 0.29 3.54 -14.23
N ASN A 281 -0.43 2.63 -14.88
CA ASN A 281 0.17 1.41 -15.42
C ASN A 281 1.00 1.69 -16.70
N ASN A 282 0.77 2.83 -17.37
CA ASN A 282 1.49 3.25 -18.57
C ASN A 282 2.45 4.42 -18.32
N PHE A 283 3.37 4.25 -17.35
CA PHE A 283 4.35 5.28 -16.95
C PHE A 283 5.14 5.93 -18.11
N ARG A 284 5.39 5.20 -19.21
CA ARG A 284 6.11 5.73 -20.39
C ARG A 284 5.32 6.78 -21.19
N HIS A 285 4.00 6.79 -21.09
CA HIS A 285 3.10 7.69 -21.83
C HIS A 285 2.20 8.52 -20.91
N LEU A 286 2.57 8.60 -19.62
CA LEU A 286 1.75 9.27 -18.60
C LEU A 286 1.58 10.77 -18.90
N SER A 287 2.60 11.43 -19.45
CA SER A 287 2.50 12.83 -19.88
C SER A 287 1.46 13.01 -20.98
N ASP A 288 1.55 12.21 -22.05
CA ASP A 288 0.67 12.33 -23.22
C ASP A 288 -0.79 12.02 -22.87
N ARG A 289 -1.03 11.02 -21.99
CA ARG A 289 -2.37 10.66 -21.53
C ARG A 289 -2.99 11.67 -20.56
N LEU A 290 -2.16 12.31 -19.73
CA LEU A 290 -2.63 13.32 -18.79
C LEU A 290 -2.96 14.64 -19.49
N ASP A 291 -2.24 14.97 -20.57
CA ASP A 291 -2.57 16.13 -21.40
C ASP A 291 -3.89 15.91 -22.15
N ASP A 292 -4.18 14.69 -22.62
CA ASP A 292 -5.41 14.36 -23.34
C ASP A 292 -6.67 14.37 -22.44
N LYS A 293 -6.54 13.96 -21.17
CA LYS A 293 -7.62 14.05 -20.16
C LYS A 293 -7.91 15.48 -19.67
N SER A 294 -7.06 16.44 -20.05
CA SER A 294 -7.17 17.84 -19.59
C SER A 294 -7.82 18.79 -20.61
N ARG A 295 -8.28 18.25 -21.75
CA ARG A 295 -9.07 18.94 -22.77
C ARG A 295 -10.55 18.61 -22.60
#